data_AF-A0A924BBY4-F1
#
_entry.id   AF-A0A924BBY4-F1
#
_cell.length_a   1.000
_cell.length_b   1.000
_cell.length_c   1.000
_cell.angle_alpha   90.00
_cell.angle_beta   90.00
_cell.angle_gamma   90.00
#
_symmetry.space_group_name_H-M   'P 1'
#
loop_
_entity.id
_entity.type
_entity.pdbx_description
1 polymer ?
#
loop_
_entity_poly.entity_id
_entity_poly.type
_entity_poly.pdbx_seq_one_letter_code
_entity_poly.pdbx_strand_id
1 'polypeptide(L)'
;VNLIVLKTMPLTTSLLGISGVVYWMGAAWLTLYLLIDRRKKLRYRFAIALFLCLTLFIPDKYQPQISYLSHFLGFIAGIISAFIYYGLNHKRIQAAEKIEYIYDTPQPEPIVRTFTTESSISDVN
;
A
#
# COMPACT_ATOMS: atom_id res chain seq x y z
N VAL A 1 -12.97 22.98 22.01
CA VAL A 1 -13.14 21.54 21.66
C VAL A 1 -12.75 20.64 22.83
N ASN A 2 -11.53 20.75 23.37
CA ASN A 2 -11.05 19.92 24.49
C ASN A 2 -11.92 19.98 25.78
N LEU A 3 -12.45 21.16 26.10
CA LEU A 3 -13.22 21.41 27.33
C LEU A 3 -14.64 20.81 27.31
N ILE A 4 -15.21 20.65 26.10
CA ILE A 4 -16.54 20.04 25.91
C ILE A 4 -16.44 18.52 26.04
N VAL A 5 -15.32 17.93 25.66
CA VAL A 5 -15.04 16.48 25.76
C VAL A 5 -14.85 16.04 27.22
N LEU A 6 -14.23 16.88 28.05
CA LEU A 6 -14.00 16.56 29.47
C LEU A 6 -15.28 16.60 30.33
N LYS A 7 -16.33 17.31 29.89
CA LYS A 7 -17.60 17.40 30.62
C LYS A 7 -18.58 16.25 30.33
N THR A 8 -18.36 15.49 29.27
CA THR A 8 -19.28 14.42 28.82
C THR A 8 -18.83 13.01 29.20
N MET A 9 -17.70 12.85 29.91
CA MET A 9 -17.21 11.53 30.32
C MET A 9 -17.65 11.15 31.74
N PRO A 10 -18.31 9.99 31.96
CA PRO A 10 -18.48 9.39 33.27
C PRO A 10 -17.16 8.78 33.79
N LEU A 11 -16.92 8.85 35.10
CA LEU A 11 -15.66 8.46 35.77
C LEU A 11 -15.32 6.96 35.74
N THR A 12 -16.15 6.08 35.18
CA THR A 12 -16.06 4.62 35.41
C THR A 12 -15.97 3.75 34.15
N THR A 13 -15.67 4.32 32.97
CA THR A 13 -15.32 3.51 31.79
C THR A 13 -14.08 4.05 31.09
N SER A 14 -12.92 3.75 31.67
CA SER A 14 -11.62 3.90 31.00
C SER A 14 -11.41 2.80 29.95
N LEU A 15 -12.32 2.74 28.97
CA LEU A 15 -12.21 1.90 27.78
C LEU A 15 -12.23 2.78 26.53
N LEU A 16 -11.57 3.95 26.59
CA LEU A 16 -11.22 4.72 25.41
C LEU A 16 -10.07 4.02 24.70
N GLY A 17 -10.34 2.82 24.19
CA GLY A 17 -9.35 2.01 23.50
C GLY A 17 -9.06 2.63 22.13
N ILE A 18 -8.06 3.51 22.05
CA ILE A 18 -7.43 3.98 20.80
C ILE A 18 -7.13 2.79 19.86
N SER A 19 -6.91 1.60 20.43
CA SER A 19 -6.80 0.34 19.69
C SER A 19 -7.95 0.06 18.71
N GLY A 20 -9.20 0.43 19.00
CA GLY A 20 -10.30 0.31 18.02
C GLY A 20 -10.11 1.20 16.79
N VAL A 21 -9.52 2.40 16.97
CA VAL A 21 -9.18 3.31 15.87
C VAL A 21 -8.04 2.73 15.02
N VAL A 22 -7.09 2.02 15.63
CA VAL A 22 -6.03 1.33 14.89
C VAL A 22 -6.60 0.24 14.00
N TYR A 23 -7.55 -0.56 14.51
CA TYR A 23 -8.24 -1.58 13.71
C TYR A 23 -9.07 -0.95 12.59
N TRP A 24 -9.73 0.18 12.85
CA TRP A 24 -10.43 0.96 11.84
C TRP A 24 -9.49 1.44 10.73
N MET A 25 -8.37 2.07 11.08
CA MET A 25 -7.40 2.59 10.11
C MET A 25 -6.79 1.46 9.28
N GLY A 26 -6.35 0.38 9.92
CA GLY A 26 -5.71 -0.73 9.23
C GLY A 26 -6.67 -1.47 8.30
N ALA A 27 -7.92 -1.70 8.73
CA ALA A 27 -8.95 -2.30 7.89
C ALA A 27 -9.32 -1.41 6.71
N ALA A 28 -9.42 -0.09 6.93
CA ALA A 28 -9.68 0.86 5.85
C ALA A 28 -8.54 0.88 4.83
N TRP A 29 -7.29 0.92 5.31
CA TRP A 29 -6.10 0.93 4.47
C TRP A 29 -5.97 -0.35 3.63
N LEU A 30 -6.14 -1.53 4.22
CA LEU A 30 -6.10 -2.81 3.48
C LEU A 30 -7.21 -2.91 2.45
N THR A 31 -8.41 -2.45 2.79
CA THR A 31 -9.54 -2.43 1.86
C THR A 31 -9.27 -1.48 0.70
N LEU A 32 -8.75 -0.28 0.96
CA LEU A 32 -8.36 0.65 -0.09
C LEU A 32 -7.22 0.10 -0.95
N TYR A 33 -6.23 -0.57 -0.36
CA TYR A 33 -5.19 -1.27 -1.11
C TYR A 33 -5.77 -2.30 -2.10
N LEU A 34 -6.79 -3.06 -1.68
CA LEU A 34 -7.52 -4.02 -2.52
C LEU A 34 -8.42 -3.40 -3.58
N LEU A 35 -8.83 -2.14 -3.42
CA LEU A 35 -9.67 -1.45 -4.39
C LEU A 35 -8.86 -0.59 -5.37
N ILE A 36 -7.82 0.10 -4.89
CA ILE A 36 -7.07 1.12 -5.65
C ILE A 36 -5.97 0.52 -6.54
N ASP A 37 -5.10 -0.36 -6.03
CA ASP A 37 -3.91 -0.82 -6.76
C ASP A 37 -4.20 -1.69 -8.00
N ARG A 38 -4.15 -1.15 -9.22
CA ARG A 38 -4.47 -1.91 -10.45
C ARG A 38 -3.29 -2.63 -11.10
N ARG A 39 -2.08 -2.54 -10.52
CA ARG A 39 -0.84 -3.05 -11.13
C ARG A 39 -0.73 -4.58 -11.13
N LYS A 40 -1.43 -5.26 -10.22
CA LYS A 40 -1.39 -6.71 -10.04
C LYS A 40 -2.79 -7.32 -10.09
N LYS A 41 -2.87 -8.61 -10.42
CA LYS A 41 -4.12 -9.38 -10.42
C LYS A 41 -4.75 -9.34 -9.02
N LEU A 42 -6.08 -9.26 -8.96
CA LEU A 42 -6.85 -9.16 -7.72
C LEU A 42 -6.51 -10.26 -6.71
N ARG A 43 -6.29 -11.50 -7.18
CA ARG A 43 -5.91 -12.65 -6.33
C ARG A 43 -4.61 -12.43 -5.57
N TYR A 44 -3.61 -11.83 -6.22
CA TYR A 44 -2.31 -11.58 -5.61
C TYR A 44 -2.42 -10.49 -4.54
N ARG A 45 -3.19 -9.44 -4.82
CA ARG A 45 -3.48 -8.36 -3.88
C ARG A 45 -4.23 -8.88 -2.65
N PHE A 46 -5.22 -9.74 -2.88
CA PHE A 46 -5.96 -10.39 -1.80
C PHE A 46 -5.07 -11.24 -0.92
N ALA A 47 -4.15 -12.03 -1.50
CA ALA A 47 -3.19 -12.81 -0.73
C ALA A 47 -2.29 -11.93 0.15
N ILE A 48 -1.77 -10.82 -0.39
CA ILE A 48 -0.98 -9.85 0.39
C ILE A 48 -1.81 -9.20 1.49
N ALA A 49 -3.02 -8.73 1.17
CA ALA A 49 -3.87 -8.07 2.14
C ALA A 49 -4.27 -9.03 3.27
N LEU A 50 -4.56 -10.29 2.95
CA LEU A 50 -4.86 -11.33 3.93
C LEU A 50 -3.63 -11.63 4.81
N PHE A 51 -2.45 -11.78 4.20
CA PHE A 51 -1.19 -11.99 4.93
C PHE A 51 -0.89 -10.84 5.90
N LEU A 52 -1.03 -9.60 5.45
CA LEU A 52 -0.87 -8.41 6.29
C LEU A 52 -1.93 -8.35 7.38
N CYS A 53 -3.19 -8.67 7.07
CA CYS A 53 -4.27 -8.71 8.05
C CYS A 53 -3.96 -9.69 9.19
N LEU A 54 -3.56 -10.93 8.84
CA LEU A 54 -3.18 -11.95 9.81
C LEU A 54 -1.98 -11.49 10.65
N THR A 55 -0.94 -10.95 10.02
CA THR A 55 0.28 -10.51 10.70
C THR A 55 0.04 -9.31 11.63
N LEU A 56 -0.85 -8.39 11.25
CA LEU A 56 -1.04 -7.13 11.95
C LEU A 56 -2.09 -7.23 13.07
N PHE A 57 -3.09 -8.10 12.91
CA PHE A 57 -4.25 -8.16 13.81
C PHE A 57 -4.33 -9.41 14.67
N ILE A 58 -3.50 -10.44 14.41
CA ILE A 58 -3.37 -11.58 15.33
C ILE A 58 -2.41 -11.20 16.46
N PRO A 59 -2.89 -11.11 17.71
CA PRO A 59 -2.01 -10.92 18.85
C PRO A 59 -1.34 -12.24 19.25
N ASP A 60 -0.04 -12.21 19.58
CA ASP A 60 0.69 -13.38 20.09
C ASP A 60 0.21 -13.85 21.48
N LYS A 61 -0.45 -12.97 22.24
CA LYS A 61 -0.98 -13.25 23.58
C LYS A 61 -2.35 -12.64 23.77
N TYR A 62 -3.33 -13.48 24.11
CA TYR A 62 -4.65 -13.03 24.53
C TYR A 62 -4.55 -12.29 25.87
N GLN A 63 -5.01 -11.04 25.91
CA GLN A 63 -5.11 -10.27 27.16
C GLN A 63 -6.59 -9.98 27.47
N PRO A 64 -7.11 -10.38 28.65
CA PRO A 64 -8.52 -10.20 29.00
C PRO A 64 -8.89 -8.74 29.30
N GLN A 65 -7.89 -7.86 29.53
CA GLN A 65 -8.08 -6.42 29.71
C GLN A 65 -8.37 -5.63 28.43
N ILE A 66 -8.40 -6.31 27.26
CA ILE A 66 -8.65 -5.68 25.96
C ILE A 66 -10.11 -5.86 25.55
N SER A 67 -10.73 -4.77 25.08
CA SER A 67 -12.06 -4.81 24.48
C SER A 67 -12.01 -5.36 23.06
N TYR A 68 -12.13 -6.69 22.90
CA TYR A 68 -12.23 -7.34 21.59
C TYR A 68 -13.43 -6.84 20.77
N LEU A 69 -14.50 -6.41 21.44
CA LEU A 69 -15.67 -5.81 20.79
C LEU A 69 -15.32 -4.47 20.12
N SER A 70 -14.50 -3.64 20.76
CA SER A 70 -14.03 -2.38 20.18
C SER A 70 -13.12 -2.61 18.97
N HIS A 71 -12.30 -3.65 18.97
CA HIS A 71 -11.48 -4.04 17.82
C HIS A 71 -12.34 -4.50 16.65
N PHE A 72 -13.32 -5.36 16.91
CA PHE A 72 -14.24 -5.85 15.90
C PHE A 72 -15.05 -4.72 15.26
N LEU A 73 -15.66 -3.84 16.08
CA LEU A 73 -16.40 -2.69 15.57
C LEU A 73 -15.51 -1.73 14.80
N GLY A 74 -14.29 -1.46 15.29
CA GLY A 74 -13.30 -0.66 14.59
C GLY A 74 -13.00 -1.22 13.20
N PHE A 75 -12.68 -2.51 13.13
CA PHE A 75 -12.36 -3.20 11.88
C PHE A 75 -13.51 -3.12 10.85
N ILE A 76 -14.74 -3.45 11.26
CA ILE A 76 -15.91 -3.38 10.37
C ILE A 76 -16.18 -1.95 9.91
N ALA A 77 -16.12 -0.97 10.81
CA ALA A 77 -16.29 0.43 10.46
C ALA A 77 -15.21 0.91 9.47
N GLY A 78 -13.99 0.35 9.55
CA GLY A 78 -12.88 0.65 8.64
C GLY A 78 -13.12 0.11 7.23
N ILE A 79 -13.63 -1.11 7.12
CA ILE A 79 -14.03 -1.69 5.82
C ILE A 79 -15.12 -0.84 5.18
N ILE A 80 -16.17 -0.52 5.93
CA ILE A 80 -17.31 0.27 5.42
C ILE A 80 -16.83 1.66 4.98
N SER A 81 -16.02 2.33 5.78
CA SER A 81 -15.50 3.67 5.45
C SER A 81 -14.66 3.64 4.17
N ALA A 82 -13.81 2.63 3.97
CA ALA A 82 -13.03 2.44 2.76
C ALA A 82 -13.90 2.21 1.52
N PHE A 83 -14.93 1.38 1.61
CA PHE A 83 -15.87 1.17 0.50
C PHE A 83 -16.60 2.46 0.12
N ILE A 84 -17.10 3.21 1.11
CA ILE A 84 -17.75 4.51 0.87
C ILE A 84 -16.76 5.48 0.23
N TYR A 85 -15.55 5.62 0.80
CA TYR A 85 -14.53 6.53 0.29
C TYR A 85 -14.14 6.20 -1.15
N TYR A 86 -13.87 4.93 -1.44
CA TYR A 86 -13.56 4.48 -2.79
C TYR A 86 -14.73 4.69 -3.74
N GLY A 87 -15.96 4.35 -3.34
CA GLY A 87 -17.16 4.57 -4.14
C GLY A 87 -17.34 6.03 -4.57
N LEU A 88 -17.09 6.98 -3.66
CA LEU A 88 -17.20 8.41 -3.94
C LEU A 88 -16.03 8.95 -4.78
N ASN A 89 -14.82 8.42 -4.59
CA ASN A 89 -13.59 8.97 -5.19
C ASN A 89 -13.01 8.15 -6.35
N HIS A 90 -13.61 7.00 -6.72
CA HIS A 90 -13.01 6.06 -7.69
C HIS A 90 -12.64 6.73 -9.02
N LYS A 91 -13.46 7.67 -9.51
CA LYS A 91 -13.19 8.38 -10.78
C LYS A 91 -11.95 9.27 -10.68
N ARG A 92 -11.80 9.99 -9.56
CA ARG A 92 -10.61 10.82 -9.29
C ARG A 92 -9.36 9.98 -9.15
N ILE A 93 -9.47 8.85 -8.45
CA ILE A 93 -8.36 7.92 -8.22
C ILE A 93 -7.87 7.34 -9.55
N GLN A 94 -8.78 6.90 -10.42
CA GLN A 94 -8.42 6.37 -11.75
C GLN A 94 -7.83 7.44 -12.66
N ALA A 95 -8.36 8.67 -12.62
CA ALA A 95 -7.83 9.77 -13.42
C ALA A 95 -6.40 10.19 -13.01
N ALA A 96 -5.99 9.90 -11.77
CA ALA A 96 -4.66 10.19 -11.27
C ALA A 96 -3.61 9.12 -11.64
N GLU A 97 -4.02 7.98 -12.21
CA GLU A 97 -3.11 6.91 -12.60
C GLU A 97 -2.39 7.26 -13.91
N LYS A 98 -1.07 7.52 -13.85
CA LYS A 98 -0.22 7.74 -15.03
C LYS A 98 0.63 6.49 -15.26
N ILE A 99 0.51 5.88 -16.44
CA ILE A 99 1.30 4.72 -16.86
C ILE A 99 2.44 5.21 -17.76
N GLU A 100 3.68 4.97 -17.34
CA GLU A 100 4.87 5.26 -18.12
C GLU A 100 5.48 3.95 -18.63
N TYR A 101 5.67 3.87 -19.94
CA TYR A 101 6.31 2.73 -20.58
C TYR A 101 7.80 3.04 -20.74
N ILE A 102 8.63 2.33 -19.98
CA ILE A 102 10.08 2.38 -20.12
C ILE A 102 10.44 1.36 -21.20
N TYR A 103 10.95 1.85 -22.34
CA TYR A 103 11.50 1.01 -23.38
C TYR A 103 13.01 0.87 -23.14
N ASP A 104 13.49 -0.36 -23.00
CA ASP A 104 14.92 -0.63 -23.16
C ASP A 104 15.27 -0.36 -24.62
N THR A 105 15.73 0.85 -24.91
CA THR A 105 16.30 1.16 -26.21
C THR A 105 17.60 0.38 -26.31
N PRO A 106 17.76 -0.54 -27.27
CA PRO A 106 19.03 -1.22 -27.48
C PRO A 106 20.09 -0.14 -27.63
N GLN A 107 21.08 -0.12 -26.72
CA GLN A 107 22.21 0.78 -26.86
C GLN A 107 22.85 0.45 -28.22
N PRO A 108 23.11 1.44 -29.10
CA PRO A 108 23.79 1.15 -30.35
C PRO A 108 25.10 0.43 -30.02
N GLU A 109 25.31 -0.72 -30.64
CA GLU A 109 26.53 -1.48 -30.44
C GLU A 109 27.73 -0.55 -30.68
N PRO A 110 28.77 -0.61 -29.82
CA PRO A 110 29.93 0.26 -30.00
C PRO A 110 30.48 0.02 -31.41
N ILE A 111 30.61 1.10 -32.19
CA ILE A 111 31.22 1.04 -33.52
C ILE A 111 32.67 0.62 -33.32
N VAL A 112 32.93 -0.70 -33.42
CA VAL A 112 34.28 -1.25 -33.44
C VAL A 112 34.90 -0.80 -34.75
N ARG A 113 35.65 0.30 -34.71
CA ARG A 113 36.50 0.69 -35.84
C ARG A 113 37.62 -0.34 -35.91
N THR A 114 37.47 -1.33 -36.77
CA THR A 114 38.57 -2.20 -37.16
C THR A 114 39.57 -1.31 -37.90
N PHE A 115 40.61 -0.86 -37.22
CA PHE A 115 41.75 -0.21 -37.85
C PHE A 115 42.47 -1.29 -38.66
N THR A 116 42.15 -1.40 -39.95
CA THR A 116 42.96 -2.17 -40.89
C THR A 116 44.31 -1.49 -40.95
N THR A 117 45.30 -2.08 -40.28
CA THR A 117 46.70 -1.69 -40.46
C THR A 117 47.10 -2.20 -41.84
N GLU A 118 46.86 -1.38 -42.88
CA GLU A 118 47.55 -1.57 -44.14
C GLU A 118 49.04 -1.39 -43.85
N SER A 119 49.75 -2.52 -43.78
CA SER A 119 51.20 -2.55 -43.67
C SER A 119 51.78 -1.99 -44.97
N SER A 120 52.17 -0.72 -44.92
CA SER A 120 53.14 -0.12 -45.83
C SER A 120 54.48 -0.84 -45.64
N ILE A 121 54.65 -1.98 -46.29
CA ILE A 121 55.95 -2.61 -46.53
C ILE A 121 55.93 -3.18 -47.95
N SER A 122 56.37 -2.37 -48.90
CA SER A 122 57.29 -2.73 -49.99
C SER A 122 57.24 -1.60 -51.02
N ASP A 123 58.30 -0.79 -51.05
CA ASP A 123 58.93 -0.27 -52.28
C ASP A 123 60.00 0.75 -51.87
N VAL A 124 61.13 0.22 -51.37
CA VAL A 124 62.41 0.91 -51.36
C VAL A 124 63.31 0.12 -52.30
N ASN A 125 63.48 0.64 -53.51
CA ASN A 125 64.58 0.31 -54.42
C ASN A 125 65.79 1.17 -54.06
#